data_AF-A0A523ZHF5-F1
#
_entry.id   AF-A0A523ZHF5-F1
#
_cell.length_a   1.000
_cell.length_b   1.000
_cell.length_c   1.000
_cell.angle_alpha   90.00
_cell.angle_beta   90.00
_cell.angle_gamma   90.00
#
_symmetry.space_group_name_H-M   'P 1'
#
loop_
_entity.id
_entity.type
_entity.pdbx_description
1 polymer ?
#
loop_
_entity_poly.entity_id
_entity_poly.type
_entity_poly.pdbx_seq_one_letter_code
_entity_poly.pdbx_strand_id
1 'polypeptide(L)'
;MDDSTKALYDLYPEEDKSDFFPAYIYLKYLDHFMYHAIQACGLPNKEREELPEADIDEMLEASIQRVADTAPNLATSIYHGKVVKLKDAIQLVTQKMDLSLITPEQVIPFKVAKDIILKNPQAIAVGTCACRKASENPCLPPPMEVCLIVGEPFASFIAEHNPLFRKGSQEEAVNILEAAHERGDVHCAYFKKDMGERFYFLCNCCSCCCLGVKMWNQLEGSIPILAPSGY
;
A
#
# COMPACT_ATOMS: atom_id res chain seq x y z
N MET A 1 20.60 5.67 14.03
CA MET A 1 19.58 5.30 13.03
C MET A 1 19.95 3.92 12.56
N ASP A 2 19.05 2.95 12.68
CA ASP A 2 19.23 1.61 12.10
C ASP A 2 19.37 1.69 10.58
N ASP A 3 19.88 0.61 9.98
CA ASP A 3 20.26 0.58 8.57
C ASP A 3 19.05 0.78 7.63
N SER A 4 17.88 0.22 7.97
CA SER A 4 16.69 0.36 7.12
C SER A 4 16.08 1.77 7.20
N THR A 5 16.07 2.40 8.39
CA THR A 5 15.66 3.81 8.53
C THR A 5 16.61 4.72 7.78
N LYS A 6 17.93 4.44 7.81
CA LYS A 6 18.90 5.19 7.01
C LYS A 6 18.66 5.04 5.52
N ALA A 7 18.42 3.82 5.05
CA ALA A 7 18.11 3.57 3.64
C ALA A 7 16.82 4.29 3.20
N LEU A 8 15.79 4.34 4.06
CA LEU A 8 14.57 5.10 3.80
C LEU A 8 14.84 6.61 3.74
N TYR A 9 15.66 7.16 4.65
CA TYR A 9 16.04 8.57 4.63
C TYR A 9 16.86 8.95 3.39
N ASP A 10 17.80 8.10 3.00
CA ASP A 10 18.70 8.31 1.87
C ASP A 10 18.00 8.13 0.51
N LEU A 11 16.79 7.54 0.47
CA LEU A 11 15.98 7.42 -0.75
C LEU A 11 15.64 8.78 -1.37
N TYR A 12 15.33 9.76 -0.52
CA TYR A 12 14.84 11.06 -0.97
C TYR A 12 16.00 12.00 -1.32
N PRO A 13 15.95 12.75 -2.43
CA PRO A 13 16.88 13.85 -2.66
C PRO A 13 16.63 14.98 -1.65
N GLU A 14 17.48 16.02 -1.63
CA GLU A 14 17.40 17.09 -0.63
C GLU A 14 16.07 17.88 -0.74
N GLU A 15 15.64 18.16 -1.96
CA GLU A 15 14.39 18.88 -2.27
C GLU A 15 13.14 18.17 -1.74
N ASP A 16 13.14 16.84 -1.70
CA ASP A 16 12.03 16.01 -1.23
C ASP A 16 12.33 15.33 0.11
N LYS A 17 13.40 15.73 0.81
CA LYS A 17 13.86 15.04 2.02
C LYS A 17 12.77 14.95 3.10
N SER A 18 11.87 15.93 3.13
CA SER A 18 10.74 15.95 4.04
C SER A 18 9.72 14.82 3.83
N ASP A 19 9.66 14.18 2.66
CA ASP A 19 8.80 13.02 2.40
C ASP A 19 9.22 11.79 3.24
N PHE A 20 10.44 11.79 3.80
CA PHE A 20 10.88 10.79 4.77
C PHE A 20 9.90 10.63 5.95
N PHE A 21 9.43 11.74 6.53
CA PHE A 21 8.58 11.71 7.73
C PHE A 21 7.22 11.04 7.49
N PRO A 22 6.42 11.44 6.48
CA PRO A 22 5.17 10.75 6.18
C PRO A 22 5.41 9.31 5.70
N ALA A 23 6.52 9.00 5.02
CA ALA A 23 6.86 7.62 4.65
C ALA A 23 7.11 6.74 5.89
N TYR A 24 7.92 7.23 6.82
CA TYR A 24 8.27 6.53 8.07
C TYR A 24 7.02 6.21 8.88
N ILE A 25 6.17 7.23 9.12
CA ILE A 25 4.95 7.08 9.92
C ILE A 25 3.97 6.13 9.22
N TYR A 26 3.76 6.30 7.91
CA TYR A 26 2.86 5.45 7.13
C TYR A 26 3.27 3.98 7.17
N LEU A 27 4.56 3.66 6.95
CA LEU A 27 5.03 2.28 6.95
C LEU A 27 4.97 1.66 8.34
N LYS A 28 5.43 2.40 9.36
CA LYS A 28 5.50 1.91 10.74
C LYS A 28 4.11 1.66 11.35
N TYR A 29 3.14 2.51 11.04
CA TYR A 29 1.79 2.49 11.62
C TYR A 29 0.68 2.26 10.58
N LEU A 30 0.97 1.42 9.58
CA LEU A 30 0.08 1.22 8.42
C LEU A 30 -1.35 0.81 8.80
N ASP A 31 -1.53 -0.01 9.83
CA ASP A 31 -2.86 -0.42 10.28
C ASP A 31 -3.64 0.71 10.96
N HIS A 32 -2.96 1.59 11.70
CA HIS A 32 -3.57 2.80 12.27
C HIS A 32 -3.89 3.85 11.19
N PHE A 33 -3.01 4.00 10.19
CA PHE A 33 -3.30 4.81 9.00
C PHE A 33 -4.60 4.33 8.34
N MET A 34 -4.71 3.01 8.12
CA MET A 34 -5.91 2.44 7.49
C MET A 34 -7.14 2.53 8.39
N TYR A 35 -7.00 2.43 9.72
CA TYR A 35 -8.09 2.67 10.65
C TYR A 35 -8.69 4.06 10.46
N HIS A 36 -7.84 5.10 10.48
CA HIS A 36 -8.27 6.49 10.24
C HIS A 36 -8.87 6.67 8.84
N ALA A 37 -8.30 6.02 7.82
CA ALA A 37 -8.85 6.05 6.46
C ALA A 37 -10.28 5.48 6.40
N ILE A 38 -10.55 4.36 7.09
CA ILE A 38 -11.88 3.74 7.14
C ILE A 38 -12.85 4.65 7.90
N GLN A 39 -12.41 5.25 9.01
CA GLN A 39 -13.23 6.17 9.81
C GLN A 39 -13.59 7.44 9.03
N ALA A 40 -12.64 8.04 8.32
CA ALA A 40 -12.88 9.22 7.47
C ALA A 40 -13.88 8.94 6.34
N CYS A 41 -14.00 7.69 5.92
CA CYS A 41 -14.99 7.25 4.94
C CYS A 41 -16.37 6.90 5.55
N GLY A 42 -16.56 7.11 6.87
CA GLY A 42 -17.81 6.81 7.57
C GLY A 42 -18.13 5.31 7.66
N LEU A 43 -17.11 4.45 7.52
CA LEU A 43 -17.27 3.00 7.61
C LEU A 43 -17.00 2.50 9.04
N PRO A 44 -17.64 1.39 9.45
CA PRO A 44 -17.38 0.81 10.76
C PRO A 44 -15.97 0.22 10.85
N ASN A 45 -15.33 0.40 12.02
CA ASN A 45 -14.05 -0.18 12.39
C ASN A 45 -14.19 -0.99 13.69
N LYS A 46 -13.46 -2.11 13.76
CA LYS A 46 -13.15 -2.77 15.03
C LYS A 46 -12.32 -1.83 15.90
N GLU A 47 -12.60 -1.79 17.20
CA GLU A 47 -11.79 -1.07 18.18
C GLU A 47 -10.32 -1.51 18.15
N ARG A 48 -9.40 -0.55 18.27
CA ARG A 48 -7.95 -0.80 18.23
C ARG A 48 -7.47 -1.37 19.56
N GLU A 49 -6.77 -2.49 19.50
CA GLU A 49 -6.21 -3.16 20.68
C GLU A 49 -5.00 -2.40 21.27
N GLU A 50 -4.21 -1.79 20.39
CA GLU A 50 -3.07 -0.95 20.73
C GLU A 50 -3.24 0.41 20.08
N LEU A 51 -2.66 1.46 20.67
CA LEU A 51 -2.71 2.82 20.15
C LEU A 51 -1.27 3.36 20.05
N PRO A 52 -0.94 4.10 18.97
CA PRO A 52 0.30 4.85 18.94
C PRO A 52 0.25 5.99 19.97
N GLU A 53 1.39 6.66 20.18
CA GLU A 53 1.44 7.91 20.94
C GLU A 53 0.46 8.94 20.34
N ALA A 54 -0.15 9.77 21.18
CA ALA A 54 -1.22 10.69 20.77
C ALA A 54 -0.81 11.59 19.59
N ASP A 55 0.40 12.16 19.66
CA ASP A 55 0.94 13.03 18.60
C ASP A 55 1.12 12.27 17.28
N ILE A 56 1.51 10.99 17.33
CA ILE A 56 1.61 10.14 16.13
C ILE A 56 0.23 9.83 15.58
N ASP A 57 -0.76 9.59 16.44
CA ASP A 57 -2.14 9.34 16.00
C ASP A 57 -2.74 10.57 15.29
N GLU A 58 -2.48 11.78 15.82
CA GLU A 58 -2.87 13.05 15.19
C GLU A 58 -2.18 13.24 13.83
N MET A 59 -0.89 12.92 13.73
CA MET A 59 -0.17 12.96 12.44
C MET A 59 -0.73 11.98 11.41
N LEU A 60 -1.18 10.80 11.85
CA LEU A 60 -1.84 9.82 10.98
C LEU A 60 -3.18 10.34 10.49
N GLU A 61 -3.99 10.93 11.36
CA GLU A 61 -5.26 11.57 11.00
C GLU A 61 -5.04 12.71 9.98
N ALA A 62 -4.08 13.60 10.22
CA ALA A 62 -3.71 14.66 9.29
C ALA A 62 -3.21 14.11 7.93
N SER A 63 -2.49 12.98 7.95
CA SER A 63 -2.06 12.29 6.72
C SER A 63 -3.25 11.78 5.91
N ILE A 64 -4.31 11.31 6.57
CA ILE A 64 -5.56 10.92 5.91
C ILE A 64 -6.30 12.14 5.34
N GLN A 65 -6.34 13.26 6.06
CA GLN A 65 -6.94 14.49 5.53
C GLN A 65 -6.24 14.93 4.23
N ARG A 66 -4.90 14.91 4.20
CA ARG A 66 -4.13 15.24 2.98
C ARG A 66 -4.45 14.30 1.81
N VAL A 67 -4.64 13.01 2.06
CA VAL A 67 -5.08 12.05 1.04
C VAL A 67 -6.50 12.39 0.56
N ALA A 68 -7.42 12.67 1.49
CA ALA A 68 -8.80 13.01 1.17
C ALA A 68 -8.90 14.29 0.31
N ASP A 69 -8.13 15.33 0.63
CA ASP A 69 -8.12 16.61 -0.09
C ASP A 69 -7.67 16.47 -1.56
N THR A 70 -6.83 15.48 -1.84
CA THR A 70 -6.20 15.28 -3.16
C THR A 70 -6.84 14.17 -3.99
N ALA A 71 -7.55 13.23 -3.35
CA ALA A 71 -8.15 12.06 -3.97
C ALA A 71 -9.16 12.34 -5.11
N PRO A 72 -9.98 13.41 -5.11
CA PRO A 72 -11.03 13.60 -6.13
C PRO A 72 -10.53 13.80 -7.57
N ASN A 73 -9.23 14.09 -7.79
CA ASN A 73 -8.72 14.44 -9.11
C ASN A 73 -7.47 13.62 -9.46
N LEU A 74 -7.48 13.00 -10.65
CA LEU A 74 -6.36 12.23 -11.22
C LEU A 74 -5.05 13.02 -11.31
N ALA A 75 -5.13 14.34 -11.45
CA ALA A 75 -3.98 15.22 -11.53
C ALA A 75 -3.32 15.50 -10.17
N THR A 76 -4.06 15.35 -9.07
CA THR A 76 -3.59 15.70 -7.72
C THR A 76 -3.48 14.50 -6.79
N SER A 77 -4.17 13.38 -7.09
CA SER A 77 -4.21 12.20 -6.22
C SER A 77 -2.80 11.69 -5.90
N ILE A 78 -2.47 11.72 -4.61
CA ILE A 78 -1.16 11.31 -4.10
C ILE A 78 -1.13 9.87 -3.58
N TYR A 79 -2.28 9.18 -3.53
CA TYR A 79 -2.37 7.80 -3.09
C TYR A 79 -3.49 7.07 -3.84
N HIS A 80 -3.12 6.05 -4.61
CA HIS A 80 -4.05 5.32 -5.45
C HIS A 80 -3.51 3.93 -5.80
N GLY A 81 -4.41 3.06 -6.24
CA GLY A 81 -4.08 1.75 -6.74
C GLY A 81 -4.44 1.57 -8.21
N LYS A 82 -3.84 0.56 -8.84
CA LYS A 82 -4.20 0.04 -10.16
C LYS A 82 -4.53 -1.43 -10.00
N VAL A 83 -5.73 -1.83 -10.41
CA VAL A 83 -6.10 -3.24 -10.50
C VAL A 83 -5.28 -3.89 -11.60
N VAL A 84 -4.61 -5.00 -11.29
CA VAL A 84 -3.74 -5.75 -12.20
C VAL A 84 -4.18 -7.21 -12.30
N LYS A 85 -3.83 -7.88 -13.40
CA LYS A 85 -4.10 -9.32 -13.55
C LYS A 85 -3.12 -10.11 -12.70
N LEU A 86 -3.49 -11.34 -12.32
CA LEU A 86 -2.60 -12.26 -11.59
C LEU A 86 -1.23 -12.39 -12.27
N LYS A 87 -1.19 -12.56 -13.59
CA LYS A 87 0.07 -12.65 -14.35
C LYS A 87 0.97 -11.43 -14.18
N ASP A 88 0.37 -10.23 -14.11
CA ASP A 88 1.11 -8.97 -14.01
C ASP A 88 1.58 -8.77 -12.55
N ALA A 89 0.75 -9.16 -11.57
CA ALA A 89 1.11 -9.20 -10.17
C ALA A 89 2.30 -10.14 -9.90
N ILE A 90 2.27 -11.36 -10.47
CA ILE A 90 3.39 -12.31 -10.40
C ILE A 90 4.65 -11.69 -10.99
N GLN A 91 4.54 -11.07 -12.17
CA GLN A 91 5.69 -10.39 -12.79
C GLN A 91 6.30 -9.33 -11.88
N LEU A 92 5.49 -8.52 -11.18
CA LEU A 92 6.00 -7.49 -10.26
C LEU A 92 6.82 -8.08 -9.10
N VAL A 93 6.44 -9.25 -8.58
CA VAL A 93 7.13 -9.85 -7.41
C VAL A 93 8.27 -10.81 -7.78
N THR A 94 8.39 -11.23 -9.05
CA THR A 94 9.44 -12.17 -9.50
C THR A 94 10.61 -11.49 -10.24
N GLN A 95 10.70 -10.16 -10.24
CA GLN A 95 11.82 -9.46 -10.86
C GLN A 95 13.16 -9.82 -10.18
N LYS A 96 14.23 -9.95 -10.97
CA LYS A 96 15.56 -10.37 -10.48
C LYS A 96 16.61 -9.27 -10.54
N MET A 97 16.28 -8.15 -11.17
CA MET A 97 17.17 -7.01 -11.37
C MET A 97 16.42 -5.72 -11.10
N ASP A 98 17.16 -4.66 -10.77
CA ASP A 98 16.60 -3.33 -10.65
C ASP A 98 15.78 -2.96 -11.89
N LEU A 99 14.64 -2.33 -11.66
CA LEU A 99 13.68 -1.98 -12.69
C LEU A 99 13.40 -0.47 -12.62
N SER A 100 13.30 0.17 -13.78
CA SER A 100 12.82 1.54 -13.92
C SER A 100 11.96 1.62 -15.17
N LEU A 101 10.65 1.70 -14.98
CA LEU A 101 9.66 1.80 -16.05
C LEU A 101 8.82 3.05 -15.83
N ILE A 102 8.89 3.96 -16.80
CA ILE A 102 7.98 5.10 -16.87
C ILE A 102 6.65 4.61 -17.43
N THR A 103 5.57 4.81 -16.68
CA THR A 103 4.25 4.30 -17.06
C THR A 103 3.46 5.36 -17.83
N PRO A 104 2.92 5.04 -19.02
CA PRO A 104 2.03 5.95 -19.73
C PRO A 104 0.75 6.21 -18.95
N GLU A 105 0.19 7.42 -19.06
CA GLU A 105 -1.09 7.77 -18.42
C GLU A 105 -2.26 6.95 -18.94
N GLN A 106 -2.14 6.37 -20.14
CA GLN A 106 -3.11 5.42 -20.67
C GLN A 106 -3.20 4.13 -19.83
N VAL A 107 -2.13 3.77 -19.11
CA VAL A 107 -2.06 2.57 -18.26
C VAL A 107 -2.41 2.91 -16.81
N ILE A 108 -1.78 3.96 -16.27
CA ILE A 108 -1.99 4.45 -14.90
C ILE A 108 -2.39 5.92 -15.02
N PRO A 109 -3.70 6.24 -14.95
CA PRO A 109 -4.23 7.54 -15.35
C PRO A 109 -4.03 8.65 -14.31
N PHE A 110 -2.90 8.64 -13.61
CA PHE A 110 -2.55 9.62 -12.58
C PHE A 110 -1.35 10.46 -13.02
N LYS A 111 -1.23 11.70 -12.53
CA LYS A 111 -0.09 12.58 -12.86
C LYS A 111 1.10 12.37 -11.93
N VAL A 112 0.84 11.98 -10.69
CA VAL A 112 1.84 11.77 -9.62
C VAL A 112 1.86 10.29 -9.29
N ALA A 113 3.01 9.80 -8.81
CA ALA A 113 3.16 8.45 -8.27
C ALA A 113 2.60 7.35 -9.17
N LYS A 114 3.22 7.11 -10.32
CA LYS A 114 2.72 6.11 -11.29
C LYS A 114 3.78 5.16 -11.79
N ASP A 115 5.05 5.51 -11.63
CA ASP A 115 6.14 4.77 -12.26
C ASP A 115 6.48 3.52 -11.45
N ILE A 116 7.06 2.52 -12.14
CA ILE A 116 7.50 1.28 -11.50
C ILE A 116 9.02 1.34 -11.41
N ILE A 117 9.51 1.71 -10.22
CA ILE A 117 10.95 1.81 -9.94
C ILE A 117 11.26 0.88 -8.77
N LEU A 118 11.92 -0.24 -9.03
CA LEU A 118 12.27 -1.23 -8.02
C LEU A 118 13.79 -1.33 -7.88
N LYS A 119 14.27 -1.19 -6.65
CA LYS A 119 15.64 -1.50 -6.26
C LYS A 119 15.64 -2.78 -5.47
N ASN A 120 16.53 -3.73 -5.81
CA ASN A 120 16.57 -5.05 -5.19
C ASN A 120 15.16 -5.68 -5.04
N PRO A 121 14.44 -5.94 -6.14
CA PRO A 121 13.03 -6.40 -6.09
C PRO A 121 12.82 -7.76 -5.42
N GLN A 122 13.89 -8.48 -5.10
CA GLN A 122 13.83 -9.72 -4.35
C GLN A 122 13.57 -9.49 -2.85
N ALA A 123 13.83 -8.27 -2.35
CA ALA A 123 13.42 -7.87 -1.02
C ALA A 123 11.90 -7.74 -0.98
N ILE A 124 11.24 -8.64 -0.26
CA ILE A 124 9.79 -8.64 -0.09
C ILE A 124 9.47 -8.70 1.40
N ALA A 125 8.53 -7.86 1.83
CA ALA A 125 7.86 -8.00 3.12
C ALA A 125 6.43 -8.48 2.92
N VAL A 126 6.06 -9.50 3.67
CA VAL A 126 4.71 -10.05 3.76
C VAL A 126 4.08 -9.53 5.04
N GLY A 127 2.83 -9.09 4.98
CA GLY A 127 2.16 -8.62 6.18
C GLY A 127 0.65 -8.81 6.22
N THR A 128 0.13 -8.70 7.44
CA THR A 128 -1.29 -8.74 7.76
C THR A 128 -2.04 -7.62 7.04
N CYS A 129 -3.17 -7.96 6.42
CA CYS A 129 -4.01 -6.96 5.78
C CYS A 129 -4.66 -6.03 6.80
N ALA A 130 -4.23 -4.77 6.83
CA ALA A 130 -4.76 -3.72 7.71
C ALA A 130 -6.29 -3.55 7.60
N CYS A 131 -6.85 -3.62 6.39
CA CYS A 131 -8.31 -3.54 6.19
C CYS A 131 -9.06 -4.72 6.83
N ARG A 132 -8.49 -5.93 6.78
CA ARG A 132 -9.09 -7.12 7.41
C ARG A 132 -8.93 -7.05 8.93
N LYS A 133 -7.77 -6.62 9.43
CA LYS A 133 -7.53 -6.40 10.88
C LYS A 133 -8.52 -5.41 11.49
N ALA A 134 -8.86 -4.34 10.77
CA ALA A 134 -9.82 -3.33 11.19
C ALA A 134 -11.30 -3.76 11.02
N SER A 135 -11.59 -4.91 10.41
CA SER A 135 -12.96 -5.41 10.24
C SER A 135 -13.45 -6.10 11.51
N GLU A 136 -14.69 -5.84 11.94
CA GLU A 136 -15.33 -6.62 13.01
C GLU A 136 -15.53 -8.09 12.62
N ASN A 137 -15.78 -8.32 11.32
CA ASN A 137 -15.99 -9.64 10.73
C ASN A 137 -14.95 -9.87 9.63
N PRO A 138 -13.69 -10.21 9.96
CA PRO A 138 -12.67 -10.47 8.96
C PRO A 138 -13.01 -11.74 8.16
N CYS A 139 -12.82 -11.69 6.84
CA CYS A 139 -13.10 -12.83 5.96
C CYS A 139 -12.02 -13.91 5.93
N LEU A 140 -10.90 -13.68 6.62
CA LEU A 140 -9.82 -14.65 6.79
C LEU A 140 -9.45 -14.71 8.28
N PRO A 141 -9.10 -15.89 8.81
CA PRO A 141 -8.52 -15.97 10.14
C PRO A 141 -7.10 -15.33 10.14
N PRO A 142 -6.60 -14.87 11.31
CA PRO A 142 -5.20 -14.52 11.48
C PRO A 142 -4.25 -15.62 10.95
N PRO A 143 -3.09 -15.27 10.34
CA PRO A 143 -2.47 -13.94 10.37
C PRO A 143 -2.89 -13.00 9.24
N MET A 144 -3.79 -13.42 8.33
CA MET A 144 -4.33 -12.60 7.22
C MET A 144 -3.22 -11.98 6.34
N GLU A 145 -2.13 -12.71 6.14
CA GLU A 145 -0.93 -12.27 5.40
C GLU A 145 -1.18 -12.28 3.88
N VAL A 146 -1.56 -11.12 3.35
CA VAL A 146 -1.90 -10.96 1.93
C VAL A 146 -1.47 -9.60 1.36
N CYS A 147 -0.74 -8.81 2.14
CA CYS A 147 -0.18 -7.54 1.73
C CYS A 147 1.32 -7.72 1.49
N LEU A 148 1.80 -7.27 0.33
CA LEU A 148 3.17 -7.47 -0.13
C LEU A 148 3.83 -6.11 -0.36
N ILE A 149 4.95 -5.84 0.29
CA ILE A 149 5.80 -4.67 0.01
C ILE A 149 7.00 -5.18 -0.77
N VAL A 150 7.31 -4.54 -1.89
CA VAL A 150 8.26 -5.06 -2.88
C VAL A 150 9.38 -4.05 -3.12
N GLY A 151 10.61 -4.51 -3.02
CA GLY A 151 11.81 -3.72 -3.26
C GLY A 151 12.24 -2.84 -2.09
N GLU A 152 13.47 -2.36 -2.20
CA GLU A 152 14.13 -1.51 -1.22
C GLU A 152 13.86 -0.01 -1.47
N PRO A 153 13.85 0.80 -0.40
CA PRO A 153 14.11 0.44 1.01
C PRO A 153 12.87 -0.04 1.78
N PHE A 154 11.71 -0.07 1.13
CA PHE A 154 10.42 -0.19 1.81
C PHE A 154 10.19 -1.56 2.43
N ALA A 155 10.59 -2.63 1.72
CA ALA A 155 10.42 -4.00 2.20
C ALA A 155 11.24 -4.24 3.48
N SER A 156 12.52 -3.86 3.50
CA SER A 156 13.33 -4.04 4.72
C SER A 156 12.86 -3.14 5.85
N PHE A 157 12.52 -1.88 5.57
CA PHE A 157 12.04 -0.94 6.60
C PHE A 157 10.78 -1.46 7.29
N ILE A 158 9.73 -1.80 6.53
CA ILE A 158 8.46 -2.18 7.15
C ILE A 158 8.57 -3.51 7.90
N ALA A 159 9.37 -4.47 7.41
CA ALA A 159 9.59 -5.74 8.11
C ALA A 159 10.39 -5.59 9.41
N GLU A 160 11.15 -4.51 9.58
CA GLU A 160 11.90 -4.22 10.80
C GLU A 160 11.09 -3.39 11.80
N HIS A 161 10.29 -2.43 11.30
CA HIS A 161 9.65 -1.42 12.14
C HIS A 161 8.15 -1.62 12.38
N ASN A 162 7.48 -2.48 11.61
CA ASN A 162 6.05 -2.76 11.77
C ASN A 162 5.83 -4.22 12.21
N PRO A 163 5.25 -4.49 13.40
CA PRO A 163 5.09 -5.84 13.92
C PRO A 163 4.13 -6.73 13.10
N LEU A 164 3.36 -6.15 12.17
CA LEU A 164 2.46 -6.88 11.28
C LEU A 164 3.12 -7.34 9.99
N PHE A 165 4.40 -7.04 9.81
CA PHE A 165 5.16 -7.36 8.61
C PHE A 165 6.43 -8.14 8.97
N ARG A 166 6.80 -9.06 8.09
CA ARG A 166 8.03 -9.84 8.17
C ARG A 166 8.65 -9.99 6.80
N LYS A 167 9.92 -10.34 6.75
CA LYS A 167 10.58 -10.72 5.49
C LYS A 167 9.91 -11.97 4.91
N GLY A 168 9.74 -11.97 3.59
CA GLY A 168 9.22 -13.10 2.82
C GLY A 168 10.08 -13.36 1.58
N SER A 169 9.76 -14.44 0.87
CA SER A 169 10.43 -14.80 -0.39
C SER A 169 9.57 -14.50 -1.61
N GLN A 170 10.18 -14.47 -2.80
CA GLN A 170 9.43 -14.35 -4.06
C GLN A 170 8.49 -15.53 -4.28
N GLU A 171 8.90 -16.74 -3.89
CA GLU A 171 8.06 -17.93 -3.97
C GLU A 171 6.83 -17.82 -3.05
N GLU A 172 7.04 -17.36 -1.81
CA GLU A 172 5.94 -17.09 -0.88
C GLU A 172 4.99 -16.02 -1.42
N ALA A 173 5.52 -14.93 -1.98
CA ALA A 173 4.72 -13.90 -2.60
C ALA A 173 3.84 -14.44 -3.75
N VAL A 174 4.40 -15.30 -4.61
CA VAL A 174 3.63 -15.96 -5.69
C VAL A 174 2.53 -16.84 -5.12
N ASN A 175 2.82 -17.68 -4.12
CA ASN A 175 1.82 -18.54 -3.49
C ASN A 175 0.68 -17.72 -2.86
N ILE A 176 0.99 -16.57 -2.23
CA ILE A 176 -0.01 -15.66 -1.68
C ILE A 176 -0.90 -15.07 -2.78
N LEU A 177 -0.32 -14.65 -3.90
CA LEU A 177 -1.06 -14.11 -5.05
C LEU A 177 -2.00 -15.17 -5.65
N GLU A 178 -1.51 -16.39 -5.87
CA GLU A 178 -2.31 -17.48 -6.42
C GLU A 178 -3.47 -17.85 -5.48
N ALA A 179 -3.18 -18.05 -4.19
CA ALA A 179 -4.21 -18.34 -3.20
C ALA A 179 -5.24 -17.19 -3.07
N ALA A 180 -4.81 -15.94 -3.20
CA ALA A 180 -5.72 -14.80 -3.23
C ALA A 180 -6.61 -14.79 -4.47
N HIS A 181 -6.03 -15.07 -5.63
CA HIS A 181 -6.77 -15.17 -6.88
C HIS A 181 -7.83 -16.27 -6.84
N GLU A 182 -7.49 -17.45 -6.32
CA GLU A 182 -8.41 -18.57 -6.18
C GLU A 182 -9.60 -18.26 -5.25
N ARG A 183 -9.39 -17.40 -4.24
CA ARG A 183 -10.48 -16.89 -3.37
C ARG A 183 -11.35 -15.82 -4.03
N GLY A 184 -10.95 -15.31 -5.20
CA GLY A 184 -11.62 -14.20 -5.89
C GLY A 184 -11.20 -12.81 -5.38
N ASP A 185 -10.08 -12.70 -4.68
CA ASP A 185 -9.51 -11.39 -4.33
C ASP A 185 -8.96 -10.70 -5.60
N VAL A 186 -9.03 -9.36 -5.65
CA VAL A 186 -8.44 -8.57 -6.74
C VAL A 186 -7.04 -8.11 -6.37
N HIS A 187 -6.10 -8.17 -7.32
CA HIS A 187 -4.74 -7.69 -7.12
C HIS A 187 -4.65 -6.20 -7.45
N CYS A 188 -4.16 -5.42 -6.50
CA CYS A 188 -4.01 -3.97 -6.63
C CYS A 188 -2.55 -3.58 -6.41
N ALA A 189 -1.91 -3.02 -7.42
CA ALA A 189 -0.62 -2.35 -7.29
C ALA A 189 -0.84 -0.92 -6.81
N TYR A 190 -0.18 -0.51 -5.73
CA TYR A 190 -0.38 0.81 -5.12
C TYR A 190 0.85 1.70 -5.26
N PHE A 191 0.54 2.99 -5.32
CA PHE A 191 1.47 4.06 -5.52
C PHE A 191 1.12 5.21 -4.59
N LYS A 192 2.14 5.83 -4.01
CA LYS A 192 1.99 6.95 -3.09
C LYS A 192 3.09 7.96 -3.33
N LYS A 193 2.77 9.27 -3.30
CA LYS A 193 3.75 10.35 -3.51
C LYS A 193 4.95 10.18 -2.57
N ASP A 194 4.68 10.14 -1.28
CA ASP A 194 5.74 10.05 -0.26
C ASP A 194 6.37 8.65 -0.18
N MET A 195 6.16 7.78 -1.17
CA MET A 195 6.87 6.51 -1.36
C MET A 195 7.82 6.60 -2.57
N GLY A 196 8.41 7.78 -2.78
CA GLY A 196 9.31 8.07 -3.91
C GLY A 196 8.59 8.10 -5.27
N GLU A 197 7.31 8.47 -5.26
CA GLU A 197 6.44 8.56 -6.44
C GLU A 197 6.42 7.29 -7.33
N ARG A 198 6.47 6.12 -6.69
CA ARG A 198 6.61 4.83 -7.38
C ARG A 198 5.78 3.71 -6.77
N PHE A 199 5.67 2.62 -7.52
CA PHE A 199 5.16 1.34 -7.03
C PHE A 199 5.97 0.85 -5.82
N TYR A 200 5.29 0.38 -4.79
CA TYR A 200 5.93 -0.21 -3.60
C TYR A 200 5.12 -1.34 -2.96
N PHE A 201 3.80 -1.39 -3.22
CA PHE A 201 2.87 -2.24 -2.49
C PHE A 201 1.93 -2.97 -3.43
N LEU A 202 1.77 -4.27 -3.20
CA LEU A 202 0.78 -5.11 -3.86
C LEU A 202 -0.18 -5.66 -2.82
N CYS A 203 -1.45 -5.32 -2.98
CA CYS A 203 -2.53 -5.74 -2.10
C CYS A 203 -3.42 -6.78 -2.78
N ASN A 204 -3.91 -7.73 -2.00
CA ASN A 204 -4.88 -8.74 -2.42
C ASN A 204 -6.22 -8.46 -1.74
N CYS A 205 -7.04 -7.69 -2.42
CA CYS A 205 -8.21 -7.01 -1.90
C CYS A 205 -9.46 -7.89 -2.03
N CYS A 206 -10.08 -8.24 -0.91
CA CYS A 206 -11.42 -8.84 -0.90
C CYS A 206 -12.51 -7.78 -1.05
N SER A 207 -13.66 -8.16 -1.59
CA SER A 207 -14.84 -7.28 -1.72
C SER A 207 -15.47 -6.89 -0.38
N CYS A 208 -15.24 -7.66 0.69
CA CYS A 208 -15.94 -7.49 1.96
C CYS A 208 -15.22 -6.63 3.00
N CYS A 209 -13.88 -6.57 3.01
CA CYS A 209 -13.11 -5.82 4.01
C CYS A 209 -12.34 -4.64 3.42
N CYS A 210 -11.86 -4.73 2.17
CA CYS A 210 -10.96 -3.72 1.61
C CYS A 210 -11.62 -2.34 1.49
N LEU A 211 -10.98 -1.32 2.07
CA LEU A 211 -11.44 0.07 1.96
C LEU A 211 -11.54 0.52 0.50
N GLY A 212 -10.49 0.31 -0.30
CA GLY A 212 -10.45 0.76 -1.69
C GLY A 212 -11.57 0.15 -2.53
N VAL A 213 -11.84 -1.15 -2.37
CA VAL A 213 -12.91 -1.84 -3.10
C VAL A 213 -14.30 -1.40 -2.61
N LYS A 214 -14.50 -1.21 -1.30
CA LYS A 214 -15.76 -0.68 -0.75
C LYS A 214 -16.05 0.71 -1.29
N MET A 215 -15.07 1.62 -1.24
CA MET A 215 -15.22 2.99 -1.74
C MET A 215 -15.47 3.02 -3.23
N TRP A 216 -14.73 2.21 -4.00
CA TRP A 216 -14.98 2.07 -5.44
C TRP A 216 -16.42 1.68 -5.73
N ASN A 217 -16.95 0.67 -5.02
CA ASN A 217 -18.32 0.20 -5.20
C ASN A 217 -19.37 1.21 -4.73
N GLN A 218 -19.17 1.88 -3.59
CA GLN A 218 -20.11 2.85 -3.05
C GLN A 218 -20.17 4.15 -3.84
N LEU A 219 -19.05 4.57 -4.43
CA LEU A 219 -18.92 5.81 -5.18
C LEU A 219 -18.97 5.59 -6.69
N GLU A 220 -19.21 4.35 -7.13
CA GLU A 220 -19.28 3.95 -8.54
C GLU A 220 -18.05 4.42 -9.35
N GLY A 221 -16.86 4.39 -8.72
CA GLY A 221 -15.61 4.84 -9.32
C GLY A 221 -15.46 6.37 -9.50
N SER A 222 -16.35 7.17 -8.93
CA SER A 222 -16.32 8.64 -9.04
C SER A 222 -15.10 9.29 -8.39
N ILE A 223 -14.55 8.67 -7.35
CA ILE A 223 -13.26 9.06 -6.75
C ILE A 223 -12.20 8.07 -7.24
N PRO A 224 -11.14 8.54 -7.91
CA PRO A 224 -10.12 7.69 -8.50
C PRO A 224 -9.12 7.15 -7.46
N ILE A 225 -9.61 6.37 -6.49
CA ILE A 225 -8.76 5.69 -5.49
C ILE A 225 -8.16 4.41 -6.10
N LEU A 226 -8.86 3.79 -7.04
CA LEU A 226 -8.43 2.62 -7.80
C LEU A 226 -8.65 2.88 -9.28
N ALA A 227 -7.63 2.64 -10.12
CA ALA A 227 -7.81 2.56 -11.56
C ALA A 227 -8.20 1.12 -11.95
N PRO A 228 -9.22 0.92 -12.80
CA PRO A 228 -9.59 -0.41 -13.29
C PRO A 228 -8.48 -0.98 -14.17
N SER A 229 -8.49 -2.30 -14.37
CA SER A 229 -7.45 -2.98 -15.16
C SER A 229 -7.43 -2.55 -16.63
N GLY A 230 -8.57 -2.14 -17.18
CA GLY A 230 -8.72 -1.71 -18.58
C GLY A 230 -9.00 -2.85 -19.55
N TYR A 231 -9.50 -3.99 -19.06
CA TYR A 231 -9.93 -5.15 -19.85
C TYR A 231 -11.39 -5.49 -19.57
#